data_AF-A0A9D5B0I7-F1
#
_entry.id   AF-A0A9D5B0I7-F1
#
_cell.length_a   1.000
_cell.length_b   1.000
_cell.length_c   1.000
_cell.angle_alpha   90.00
_cell.angle_beta   90.00
_cell.angle_gamma   90.00
#
_symmetry.space_group_name_H-M   'P 1'
#
loop_
_entity.id
_entity.type
_entity.pdbx_description
1 polymer ?
#
loop_
_entity_poly.entity_id
_entity_poly.type
_entity_poly.pdbx_seq_one_letter_code
_entity_poly.pdbx_strand_id
1 'polypeptide(L)'
;MVRSMMSHADLPNSFWGHALLTTAYTLNRVPSKKVEKTPYELEPKSDKCLFVGYPKETRGYYFYNPSEGKVFVARTGVFLEKDFISKGISGRKVELEEIQESQSIDTPLEELEQETQVVVEEQPALLK
;
A
#
# COMPACT_ATOMS: atom_id res chain seq x y z
N MET A 1 -5.80 2.96 32.49
CA MET A 1 -6.78 1.97 32.99
C MET A 1 -6.10 0.89 33.84
N VAL A 2 -5.16 0.08 33.32
CA VAL A 2 -4.45 -0.97 34.12
C VAL A 2 -3.86 -0.47 35.45
N ARG A 3 -3.03 0.58 35.41
CA ARG A 3 -2.39 1.15 36.62
C ARG A 3 -3.41 1.64 37.65
N SER A 4 -4.49 2.27 37.19
CA SER A 4 -5.57 2.75 38.05
C SER A 4 -6.36 1.60 38.66
N MET A 5 -6.66 0.55 37.90
CA MET A 5 -7.35 -0.64 38.40
C MET A 5 -6.53 -1.37 39.47
N MET A 6 -5.22 -1.53 39.26
CA MET A 6 -4.33 -2.13 40.26
C MET A 6 -4.21 -1.28 41.53
N SER A 7 -4.14 0.04 41.39
CA SER A 7 -4.06 0.98 42.52
C SER A 7 -5.38 1.18 43.26
N HIS A 8 -6.54 0.94 42.63
CA HIS A 8 -7.84 1.03 43.31
C HIS A 8 -8.24 -0.26 44.02
N ALA A 9 -7.78 -1.41 43.54
CA ALA A 9 -8.06 -2.71 44.13
C ALA A 9 -6.91 -3.24 44.99
N ASP A 10 -5.85 -2.45 45.19
CA ASP A 10 -4.62 -2.80 45.92
C ASP A 10 -4.08 -4.19 45.56
N LEU A 11 -3.99 -4.46 44.25
CA LEU A 11 -3.53 -5.74 43.74
C LEU A 11 -2.00 -5.83 43.70
N PRO A 12 -1.40 -6.97 44.08
CA PRO A 12 0.04 -7.17 43.94
C PRO A 12 0.46 -7.23 42.47
N ASN A 13 1.73 -6.92 42.19
CA ASN A 13 2.27 -6.85 40.83
C ASN A 13 2.15 -8.16 40.03
N SER A 14 1.99 -9.31 40.69
CA SER A 14 1.73 -10.60 40.04
C SER A 14 0.43 -10.61 39.21
N PHE A 15 -0.54 -9.75 39.54
CA PHE A 15 -1.82 -9.65 38.83
C PHE A 15 -1.78 -8.69 37.64
N TRP A 16 -0.64 -8.08 37.31
CA TRP A 16 -0.54 -7.11 36.23
C TRP A 16 -1.03 -7.65 34.87
N GLY A 17 -0.73 -8.92 34.57
CA GLY A 17 -1.20 -9.59 33.35
C GLY A 17 -2.72 -9.73 33.29
N HIS A 18 -3.35 -10.14 34.39
CA HIS A 18 -4.81 -10.19 34.50
C HIS A 18 -5.42 -8.79 34.36
N ALA A 19 -4.82 -7.80 35.00
CA ALA A 19 -5.30 -6.43 34.94
C ALA A 19 -5.23 -5.86 33.51
N LEU A 20 -4.16 -6.20 32.78
CA LEU A 20 -4.01 -5.87 31.37
C LEU A 20 -5.06 -6.56 30.51
N LEU A 21 -5.29 -7.87 30.72
CA LEU A 21 -6.28 -8.64 29.99
C LEU A 21 -7.69 -8.10 30.19
N THR A 22 -8.11 -7.85 31.43
CA THR A 22 -9.41 -7.25 31.74
C THR A 22 -9.57 -5.87 31.12
N THR A 23 -8.52 -5.04 31.20
CA THR A 23 -8.52 -3.71 30.56
C THR A 23 -8.71 -3.82 29.05
N ALA A 24 -7.94 -4.68 28.38
CA ALA A 24 -8.03 -4.87 26.93
C ALA A 24 -9.40 -5.44 26.53
N TYR A 25 -9.92 -6.40 27.29
CA TYR A 25 -11.24 -6.99 27.07
C TYR A 25 -12.35 -5.94 27.12
N THR A 26 -12.37 -5.11 28.17
CA THR A 26 -13.36 -4.04 28.31
C THR A 26 -13.22 -3.00 27.21
N LEU A 27 -12.00 -2.57 26.88
CA LEU A 27 -11.78 -1.58 25.82
C LEU A 27 -12.18 -2.09 24.43
N ASN A 28 -11.98 -3.38 24.15
CA ASN A 28 -12.35 -3.96 22.87
C ASN A 28 -13.86 -4.20 22.73
N ARG A 29 -14.62 -4.23 23.85
CA ARG A 29 -16.05 -4.56 23.88
C ARG A 29 -16.97 -3.42 24.30
N VAL A 30 -16.44 -2.27 24.70
CA VAL A 30 -17.26 -1.10 25.05
C VAL A 30 -17.21 -0.10 23.90
N PRO A 31 -18.36 0.31 23.34
CA PRO A 31 -18.38 1.28 22.25
C PRO A 31 -17.94 2.65 22.75
N SER A 32 -17.34 3.45 21.86
CA SER A 32 -16.87 4.79 22.22
C SER A 32 -17.93 5.83 21.87
N LYS A 33 -17.94 6.99 22.53
CA LYS A 33 -18.90 8.07 22.21
C LYS A 33 -18.86 8.54 20.75
N LYS A 34 -17.77 8.24 20.03
CA LYS A 34 -17.58 8.63 18.61
C LYS A 34 -17.90 7.50 17.63
N VAL A 35 -17.99 6.26 18.09
CA VAL A 35 -18.16 5.07 17.24
C VAL A 35 -19.11 4.11 17.94
N GLU A 36 -20.28 3.89 17.34
CA GLU A 36 -21.36 3.08 17.91
C GLU A 36 -21.00 1.59 18.01
N LYS A 37 -20.12 1.09 17.13
CA LYS A 37 -19.65 -0.29 17.12
C LYS A 37 -18.41 -0.46 18.00
N THR A 38 -18.30 -1.61 18.65
CA THR A 38 -17.11 -1.95 19.44
C THR A 38 -15.94 -2.34 18.53
N PRO A 39 -14.67 -2.10 18.91
CA PRO A 39 -13.51 -2.56 18.14
C PRO A 39 -13.55 -4.06 17.80
N TYR A 40 -14.15 -4.87 18.67
CA TYR A 40 -14.36 -6.30 18.46
C TYR A 40 -15.34 -6.63 17.33
N GLU A 41 -16.32 -5.75 17.08
CA GLU A 41 -17.32 -5.90 16.03
C GLU A 41 -16.92 -5.23 14.71
N LEU A 42 -15.78 -4.53 14.69
CA LEU A 42 -15.28 -3.94 13.46
C LEU A 42 -14.72 -5.02 12.55
N GLU A 43 -15.13 -4.97 11.29
CA GLU A 43 -14.54 -5.78 10.24
C GLU A 43 -13.05 -5.44 10.07
N PRO A 44 -12.24 -6.39 9.58
CA PRO A 44 -10.84 -6.14 9.30
C PRO A 44 -10.70 -4.91 8.39
N LYS A 45 -9.84 -3.97 8.79
CA LYS A 45 -9.56 -2.74 8.02
C LYS A 45 -8.73 -2.99 6.74
N SER A 46 -8.54 -4.25 6.38
CA SER A 46 -7.66 -4.68 5.29
C SER A 46 -8.39 -5.64 4.39
N ASP A 47 -8.34 -5.37 3.10
CA ASP A 47 -8.94 -6.22 2.09
C ASP A 47 -8.11 -7.47 1.83
N LYS A 48 -8.79 -8.60 1.64
CA LYS A 48 -8.14 -9.87 1.29
C LYS A 48 -7.77 -9.84 -0.17
N CYS A 49 -6.47 -9.96 -0.45
CA CYS A 49 -5.93 -9.96 -1.82
C CYS A 49 -5.10 -11.21 -2.07
N LEU A 50 -4.90 -11.56 -3.34
CA LEU A 50 -4.02 -12.65 -3.74
C LEU A 50 -2.61 -12.12 -4.00
N PHE A 51 -1.61 -12.78 -3.42
CA PHE A 51 -0.22 -12.50 -3.73
C PHE A 51 0.10 -12.97 -5.16
N VAL A 52 0.66 -12.07 -5.97
CA VAL A 52 1.02 -12.35 -7.38
C VAL A 52 2.53 -12.47 -7.55
N GLY A 53 3.31 -11.58 -6.93
CA GLY A 53 4.76 -11.58 -7.10
C GLY A 53 5.45 -10.32 -6.57
N TYR A 54 6.67 -10.09 -7.04
CA TYR A 54 7.52 -8.97 -6.62
C TYR A 54 7.76 -8.01 -7.80
N PRO A 55 7.56 -6.69 -7.61
CA PRO A 55 7.96 -5.69 -8.60
C PRO A 55 9.48 -5.59 -8.72
N LYS A 56 9.97 -5.33 -9.94
CA LYS A 56 11.41 -5.20 -10.22
C LYS A 56 12.00 -3.91 -9.68
N GLU A 57 11.20 -2.85 -9.65
CA GLU A 57 11.67 -1.47 -9.42
C GLU A 57 11.51 -1.00 -7.97
N THR A 58 10.62 -1.63 -7.20
CA THR A 58 10.29 -1.18 -5.85
C THR A 58 10.34 -2.32 -4.83
N ARG A 59 10.63 -1.96 -3.57
CA ARG A 59 10.56 -2.91 -2.44
C ARG A 59 9.09 -3.01 -2.00
N GLY A 60 8.37 -3.94 -2.62
CA GLY A 60 6.97 -4.23 -2.32
C GLY A 60 6.53 -5.58 -2.89
N TYR A 61 5.21 -5.76 -2.98
CA TYR A 61 4.57 -6.96 -3.49
C TYR A 61 3.43 -6.56 -4.43
N TYR A 62 3.25 -7.31 -5.51
CA TYR A 62 2.04 -7.25 -6.31
C TYR A 62 0.93 -8.07 -5.63
N PHE A 63 -0.18 -7.40 -5.39
CA PHE A 63 -1.41 -8.01 -4.90
C PHE A 63 -2.53 -7.82 -5.91
N TYR A 64 -3.28 -8.89 -6.18
CA TYR A 64 -4.49 -8.85 -6.98
C TYR A 64 -5.71 -8.77 -6.07
N ASN A 65 -6.53 -7.72 -6.25
CA ASN A 65 -7.82 -7.59 -5.60
C ASN A 65 -8.93 -8.13 -6.52
N PRO A 66 -9.55 -9.29 -6.20
CA PRO A 66 -10.61 -9.86 -7.03
C PRO A 66 -11.90 -9.04 -7.00
N SER A 67 -12.13 -8.24 -5.96
CA SER A 67 -13.31 -7.38 -5.85
C SER A 67 -13.26 -6.21 -6.84
N GLU A 68 -12.05 -5.72 -7.15
CA GLU A 68 -11.82 -4.60 -8.06
C GLU A 68 -11.30 -5.03 -9.43
N GLY A 69 -10.83 -6.28 -9.56
CA GLY A 69 -10.22 -6.81 -10.78
C GLY A 69 -8.87 -6.18 -11.10
N LYS A 70 -8.13 -5.69 -10.10
CA LYS A 70 -6.90 -4.90 -10.29
C LYS A 70 -5.71 -5.48 -9.54
N VAL A 71 -4.54 -5.32 -10.15
CA VAL A 71 -3.25 -5.57 -9.49
C VAL A 71 -2.69 -4.24 -9.00
N PHE A 72 -2.22 -4.20 -7.75
CA PHE A 72 -1.60 -3.03 -7.15
C PHE A 72 -0.33 -3.41 -6.37
N VAL A 73 0.54 -2.44 -6.13
CA VAL A 73 1.76 -2.64 -5.33
C VAL A 73 1.53 -2.16 -3.91
N ALA A 74 1.86 -3.00 -2.92
CA ALA A 74 1.92 -2.60 -1.51
C ALA A 74 3.21 -3.07 -0.85
N ARG A 75 3.72 -2.27 0.09
CA ARG A 75 4.95 -2.59 0.82
C ARG A 75 4.72 -3.54 2.01
N THR A 76 3.53 -3.50 2.60
CA THR A 76 3.18 -4.25 3.80
C THR A 76 1.97 -5.12 3.54
N GLY A 77 2.04 -6.38 3.91
CA GLY A 77 0.92 -7.33 3.85
C GLY A 77 1.10 -8.41 4.92
N VAL A 78 -0.02 -8.91 5.45
CA VAL A 78 -0.03 -10.04 6.37
C VAL A 78 -0.41 -11.29 5.59
N PHE A 79 0.50 -12.27 5.54
CA PHE A 79 0.29 -13.52 4.80
C PHE A 79 -0.43 -14.55 5.67
N LEU A 80 -1.60 -15.01 5.21
CA LEU A 80 -2.42 -16.00 5.89
C LEU A 80 -2.05 -17.43 5.48
N GLU A 81 -0.76 -17.76 5.44
CA GLU A 81 -0.24 -19.04 4.90
C GLU A 81 -0.82 -20.27 5.60
N LYS A 82 -0.95 -20.23 6.93
CA LYS A 82 -1.47 -21.35 7.72
C LYS A 82 -2.92 -21.67 7.39
N ASP A 83 -3.74 -20.63 7.25
CA ASP A 83 -5.14 -20.75 6.87
C ASP A 83 -5.29 -21.16 5.41
N PHE A 84 -4.34 -20.80 4.55
CA PHE A 84 -4.33 -21.18 3.15
C PHE A 84 -3.97 -22.66 2.96
N ILE A 85 -2.88 -23.13 3.59
CA ILE A 85 -2.41 -24.52 3.51
C ILE A 85 -3.44 -25.48 4.11
N SER A 86 -4.03 -25.13 5.26
CA SER A 86 -5.03 -25.98 5.94
C SER A 86 -6.31 -26.19 5.13
N LYS A 87 -6.67 -25.25 4.23
CA LYS A 87 -7.88 -25.36 3.40
C LYS A 87 -7.73 -26.27 2.19
N GLY A 88 -6.53 -26.77 1.88
CA GLY A 88 -6.33 -27.74 0.80
C GLY A 88 -6.68 -27.25 -0.61
N ILE A 89 -6.95 -25.95 -0.78
CA ILE A 89 -7.20 -25.28 -2.07
C ILE A 89 -5.86 -25.02 -2.78
N SER A 90 -5.14 -26.10 -3.05
CA SER A 90 -4.02 -26.09 -3.98
C SER A 90 -4.59 -26.07 -5.40
N GLY A 91 -4.54 -24.93 -6.09
CA GLY A 91 -4.58 -24.93 -7.55
C GLY A 91 -5.70 -24.18 -8.29
N ARG A 92 -6.34 -23.14 -7.73
CA ARG A 92 -7.06 -22.18 -8.60
C ARG A 92 -6.03 -21.32 -9.35
N LYS A 93 -5.73 -21.70 -10.59
CA LYS A 93 -4.91 -20.91 -11.52
C LYS A 93 -5.73 -19.68 -11.91
N VAL A 94 -5.32 -18.50 -11.45
CA VAL A 94 -5.81 -17.23 -11.98
C VAL A 94 -4.81 -16.83 -13.05
N GLU A 95 -5.23 -16.80 -14.31
CA GLU A 95 -4.43 -16.25 -15.40
C GLU A 95 -4.61 -14.74 -15.39
N LEU A 96 -3.53 -14.02 -15.10
CA LEU A 96 -3.48 -12.56 -15.13
C LEU A 96 -2.65 -12.15 -16.33
N GLU A 97 -3.16 -11.24 -17.15
CA GLU A 97 -2.42 -10.66 -18.27
C GLU A 97 -1.55 -9.50 -17.76
N GLU A 98 -0.28 -9.48 -18.16
CA GLU A 98 0.67 -8.42 -17.80
C GLU A 98 0.34 -7.16 -18.63
N ILE A 99 -0.13 -6.11 -17.96
CA ILE A 99 -0.35 -4.81 -18.61
C ILE A 99 1.04 -4.21 -18.85
N GLN A 100 1.54 -4.29 -20.08
CA GLN A 100 2.71 -3.51 -20.49
C GLN A 100 2.25 -2.07 -20.67
N GLU A 101 2.59 -1.19 -19.72
CA GLU A 101 2.56 0.24 -19.96
C GLU A 101 3.52 0.53 -21.14
N SER A 102 2.95 0.88 -22.28
CA SER A 102 3.72 1.35 -23.43
C SER A 102 4.49 2.60 -23.01
N GLN A 103 5.81 2.46 -22.89
CA GLN A 103 6.73 3.59 -22.78
C GLN A 103 6.53 4.51 -24.00
N SER A 104 5.80 5.61 -23.84
CA SER A 104 5.96 6.76 -24.73
C SER A 104 7.32 7.36 -24.42
N ILE A 105 8.25 7.15 -25.34
CA ILE A 105 9.61 7.69 -25.28
C ILE A 105 9.50 9.22 -25.41
N ASP A 106 9.50 9.93 -24.28
CA ASP A 106 9.90 11.33 -24.26
C ASP A 106 11.40 11.39 -24.52
N THR A 107 11.79 11.89 -25.70
CA THR A 107 13.18 12.25 -26.01
C THR A 107 13.31 13.78 -25.92
N PRO A 108 14.25 14.35 -25.13
CA PRO A 108 14.39 15.80 -25.01
C PRO A 108 15.20 16.45 -26.16
N LEU A 109 14.62 17.52 -26.73
CA LEU A 109 15.21 18.77 -27.25
C LEU A 109 16.59 18.75 -27.95
N GLU A 110 16.58 18.99 -29.27
CA GLU A 110 17.64 19.70 -30.01
C GLU A 110 17.03 20.86 -30.82
N GLU A 111 17.44 22.07 -30.42
CA GLU A 111 17.67 23.30 -31.21
C GLU A 111 16.64 23.75 -32.28
N LEU A 112 15.75 24.67 -31.86
CA LEU A 112 15.14 25.68 -32.74
C LEU A 112 15.86 27.02 -32.48
N GLU A 113 16.97 27.24 -33.17
CA GLU A 113 17.48 28.60 -33.42
C GLU A 113 17.37 28.90 -34.91
N GLN A 114 17.00 30.15 -35.18
CA GLN A 114 16.98 30.85 -36.47
C GLN A 114 15.67 30.80 -37.28
N GLU A 115 14.77 31.74 -36.99
CA GLU A 115 14.38 32.73 -38.01
C GLU A 115 13.65 33.92 -37.37
N THR A 116 14.40 34.94 -36.94
CA THR A 116 13.97 36.35 -37.05
C THR A 116 15.15 37.28 -36.76
N GLN A 117 15.87 37.72 -37.79
CA GLN A 117 16.50 39.04 -37.74
C GLN A 117 16.72 39.68 -39.13
N VAL A 118 15.96 40.77 -39.28
CA VAL A 118 15.99 41.93 -40.18
C VAL A 118 17.40 42.45 -40.56
N VAL A 119 17.64 42.56 -41.89
CA VAL A 119 18.33 43.63 -42.67
C VAL A 119 19.84 43.91 -42.41
N VAL A 120 20.67 43.84 -43.47
CA VAL A 120 21.46 44.94 -44.13
C VAL A 120 22.38 44.34 -45.23
N GLU A 121 22.46 45.04 -46.38
CA GLU A 121 23.30 44.84 -47.59
C GLU A 121 24.82 44.63 -47.36
N GLU A 122 25.52 43.90 -48.25
CA GLU A 122 26.32 44.47 -49.38
C GLU A 122 27.30 43.44 -50.03
N GLN A 123 27.17 43.33 -51.38
CA GLN A 123 28.08 42.92 -52.48
C GLN A 123 29.08 41.73 -52.47
N PRO A 124 29.29 41.06 -53.63
CA PRO A 124 30.15 39.90 -53.81
C PRO A 124 31.56 40.24 -54.31
N ALA A 125 32.57 39.45 -53.91
CA ALA A 125 33.90 39.48 -54.52
C ALA A 125 34.40 38.08 -54.90
N LEU A 126 34.46 37.87 -56.22
CA LEU A 126 35.40 37.07 -57.01
C LEU A 126 36.53 36.34 -56.26
N LEU A 127 36.77 35.08 -56.63
CA LEU A 127 38.08 34.64 -57.14
C LEU A 127 37.98 33.26 -57.82
N LYS A 128 38.93 33.07 -58.74
CA LYS A 128 39.03 32.05 -59.80
C LYS A 128 39.21 30.62 -59.28
#